data_AF-A0A1X7SZZ3-F1
#
_entry.id   AF-A0A1X7SZZ3-F1
#
_cell.length_a   1.000
_cell.length_b   1.000
_cell.length_c   1.000
_cell.angle_alpha   90.00
_cell.angle_beta   90.00
_cell.angle_gamma   90.00
#
_symmetry.space_group_name_H-M   'P 1'
#
loop_
_entity.id
_entity.type
_entity.pdbx_description
1 polymer ?
#
loop_
_entity_poly.entity_id
_entity_poly.type
_entity_poly.pdbx_seq_one_letter_code
_entity_poly.pdbx_strand_id
1 'polypeptide(L)'
;MILLLCILLHSVSSLNIRIDGDNGIDSNNCLTEQPQSFCQSLEYVADTINNTGNLTIEIISPTLSLQGSVIFTDINGLTINGQGTSISCRNGSIPYGNSGIVFDTCSNVEFISFTIEYCGLLYKNEQNYHGCQSILFYNCKNFNTLKANFSDNNGYGLVLYDSSGSIQHIIFVNNGIKHSDLSRAGELSTTGGGLHIHQYNPYNNTIEIYANQFFNNSATTIGGALYIEVDYCAHLLLFIAASNFIGNRADTAGGAIGFIVVMIRRFALKVQILQISTN
;
A
#
# COMPACT_ATOMS: atom_id res chain seq x y z
N MET A 1 -25.30 -15.89 -30.94
CA MET A 1 -25.21 -15.25 -29.60
C MET A 1 -25.14 -16.30 -28.49
N ILE A 2 -24.26 -17.30 -28.64
CA ILE A 2 -23.97 -18.34 -27.62
C ILE A 2 -22.45 -18.62 -27.55
N LEU A 3 -21.66 -18.12 -28.51
CA LEU A 3 -20.21 -18.32 -28.55
C LEU A 3 -19.41 -17.38 -27.62
N LEU A 4 -20.05 -16.35 -27.05
CA LEU A 4 -19.40 -15.37 -26.16
C LEU A 4 -19.51 -15.73 -24.67
N LEU A 5 -20.28 -16.77 -24.32
CA LEU A 5 -20.47 -17.22 -22.94
C LEU A 5 -19.50 -18.36 -22.55
N CYS A 6 -18.76 -18.92 -23.51
CA CYS A 6 -17.74 -19.95 -23.28
C CYS A 6 -16.34 -19.40 -22.97
N ILE A 7 -16.23 -18.16 -22.48
CA ILE A 7 -15.11 -17.77 -21.60
C ILE A 7 -15.38 -18.27 -20.16
N LEU A 8 -16.41 -19.13 -19.98
CA LEU A 8 -16.49 -20.10 -18.90
C LEU A 8 -15.19 -20.92 -18.79
N LEU A 9 -14.50 -20.73 -17.66
CA LEU A 9 -14.02 -21.85 -16.83
C LEU A 9 -13.00 -22.79 -17.46
N HIS A 10 -12.07 -22.28 -18.26
CA HIS A 10 -10.73 -22.88 -18.18
C HIS A 10 -10.14 -22.38 -16.87
N SER A 11 -9.82 -23.31 -15.99
CA SER A 11 -8.95 -23.09 -14.84
C SER A 11 -7.61 -22.56 -15.35
N VAL A 12 -7.54 -21.27 -15.67
CA VAL A 12 -6.27 -20.58 -15.86
C VAL A 12 -5.64 -20.63 -14.47
N SER A 13 -4.67 -21.52 -14.27
CA SER A 13 -3.95 -21.63 -13.01
C SER A 13 -3.21 -20.33 -12.66
N SER A 14 -3.02 -19.47 -13.66
CA SER A 14 -2.47 -18.13 -13.57
C SER A 14 -2.92 -17.29 -14.77
N LEU A 15 -3.41 -16.07 -14.56
CA LEU A 15 -3.61 -15.07 -15.60
C LEU A 15 -2.42 -14.11 -15.60
N ASN A 16 -1.79 -13.86 -16.75
CA ASN A 16 -0.69 -12.92 -16.88
C ASN A 16 -1.09 -11.74 -17.75
N ILE A 17 -0.97 -10.52 -17.21
CA ILE A 17 -1.34 -9.27 -17.86
C ILE A 17 -0.14 -8.36 -17.93
N ARG A 18 0.00 -7.63 -19.04
CA ARG A 18 1.08 -6.68 -19.26
C ARG A 18 0.47 -5.29 -19.45
N ILE A 19 1.01 -4.29 -18.75
CA ILE A 19 0.59 -2.90 -18.83
C ILE A 19 1.71 -2.09 -19.47
N ASP A 20 1.36 -1.38 -20.54
CA ASP A 20 2.18 -0.34 -21.16
C ASP A 20 1.37 0.97 -21.09
N GLY A 21 1.71 1.84 -20.15
CA GLY A 21 1.00 3.12 -19.98
C GLY A 21 1.08 4.05 -21.19
N ASP A 22 2.08 3.88 -22.06
CA ASP A 22 2.32 4.75 -23.21
C ASP A 22 1.64 4.23 -24.48
N ASN A 23 1.67 2.90 -24.70
CA ASN A 23 1.19 2.28 -25.95
C ASN A 23 0.05 1.28 -25.76
N GLY A 24 -0.32 0.97 -24.51
CA GLY A 24 -1.39 0.04 -24.19
C GLY A 24 -2.76 0.57 -24.59
N ILE A 25 -3.72 -0.35 -24.72
CA ILE A 25 -5.11 -0.04 -25.01
C ILE A 25 -6.00 -0.87 -24.10
N ASP A 26 -6.69 -0.17 -23.19
CA ASP A 26 -7.68 -0.78 -22.29
C ASP A 26 -8.82 -1.39 -23.11
N SER A 27 -8.86 -2.73 -23.12
CA SER A 27 -9.86 -3.51 -23.84
C SER A 27 -9.82 -4.96 -23.37
N ASN A 28 -10.88 -5.72 -23.61
CA ASN A 28 -10.92 -7.15 -23.25
C ASN A 28 -9.78 -7.95 -23.89
N ASN A 29 -9.23 -7.48 -25.01
CA ASN A 29 -8.11 -8.15 -25.69
C ASN A 29 -6.83 -8.09 -24.83
N CYS A 30 -6.60 -7.02 -24.09
CA CYS A 30 -5.40 -6.87 -23.26
C CYS A 30 -5.42 -7.73 -21.98
N LEU A 31 -6.59 -8.28 -21.64
CA LEU A 31 -6.79 -9.20 -20.52
C LEU A 31 -6.65 -10.67 -20.93
N THR A 32 -6.18 -10.93 -22.14
CA THR A 32 -5.90 -12.28 -22.65
C THR A 32 -4.39 -12.52 -22.68
N GLU A 33 -3.95 -13.78 -22.64
CA GLU A 33 -2.52 -14.16 -22.66
C GLU A 33 -1.84 -13.91 -24.03
N GLN A 34 -2.36 -12.99 -24.85
CA GLN A 34 -1.74 -12.68 -26.13
C GLN A 34 -0.47 -11.84 -25.94
N PRO A 35 0.68 -12.25 -26.50
CA PRO A 35 1.97 -11.62 -26.24
C PRO A 35 2.08 -10.13 -26.62
N GLN A 36 1.19 -9.68 -27.50
CA GLN A 36 1.22 -8.34 -28.13
C GLN A 36 0.09 -7.42 -27.64
N SER A 37 -0.77 -7.88 -26.74
CA SER A 37 -1.84 -7.06 -26.19
C SER A 37 -1.43 -6.51 -24.83
N PHE A 38 -1.41 -5.19 -24.70
CA PHE A 38 -1.04 -4.49 -23.48
C PHE A 38 -2.22 -3.67 -22.99
N CYS A 39 -2.53 -3.76 -21.71
CA CYS A 39 -3.48 -2.82 -21.10
C CYS A 39 -2.77 -1.48 -20.91
N GLN A 40 -3.53 -0.40 -20.88
CA GLN A 40 -2.99 0.93 -20.70
C GLN A 40 -2.94 1.32 -19.22
N SER A 41 -3.98 0.99 -18.47
CA SER A 41 -4.12 1.44 -17.07
C SER A 41 -4.21 0.29 -16.09
N LEU A 42 -3.75 0.54 -14.87
CA LEU A 42 -3.91 -0.41 -13.76
C LEU A 42 -5.34 -0.36 -13.21
N GLU A 43 -5.99 0.80 -13.27
CA GLU A 43 -7.41 0.99 -12.95
C GLU A 43 -8.28 0.05 -13.77
N TYR A 44 -8.11 0.01 -15.09
CA TYR A 44 -8.91 -0.86 -15.96
C TYR A 44 -8.74 -2.34 -15.60
N VAL A 45 -7.51 -2.78 -15.32
CA VAL A 45 -7.22 -4.16 -14.94
C VAL A 45 -7.90 -4.51 -13.62
N ALA A 46 -7.79 -3.64 -12.60
CA ALA A 46 -8.43 -3.84 -11.31
C ALA A 46 -9.96 -3.84 -11.39
N ASP A 47 -10.55 -2.92 -12.15
CA ASP A 47 -12.00 -2.80 -12.30
C ASP A 47 -12.62 -3.98 -13.06
N THR A 48 -11.86 -4.60 -13.97
CA THR A 48 -12.38 -5.66 -14.84
C THR A 48 -12.18 -7.05 -14.24
N ILE A 49 -11.13 -7.27 -13.45
CA ILE A 49 -10.78 -8.59 -12.94
C ILE A 49 -11.32 -8.78 -11.54
N ASN A 50 -12.26 -9.71 -11.42
CA ASN A 50 -12.78 -10.17 -10.14
C ASN A 50 -12.52 -11.67 -9.97
N ASN A 51 -12.06 -12.08 -8.79
CA ASN A 51 -12.02 -13.48 -8.35
C ASN A 51 -11.31 -14.44 -9.32
N THR A 52 -10.18 -14.00 -9.89
CA THR A 52 -9.28 -14.92 -10.59
C THR A 52 -8.47 -15.72 -9.59
N GLY A 53 -7.89 -16.85 -10.03
CA GLY A 53 -6.88 -17.56 -9.25
C GLY A 53 -5.60 -16.73 -9.12
N ASN A 54 -4.45 -17.28 -9.50
CA ASN A 54 -3.23 -16.47 -9.51
C ASN A 54 -3.29 -15.41 -10.63
N LEU A 55 -2.96 -14.16 -10.32
CA LEU A 55 -2.88 -13.04 -11.25
C LEU A 55 -1.47 -12.44 -11.19
N THR A 56 -0.80 -12.37 -12.33
CA THR A 56 0.46 -11.63 -12.49
C THR A 56 0.21 -10.42 -13.37
N ILE A 57 0.62 -9.25 -12.91
CA ILE A 57 0.62 -7.99 -13.65
C ILE A 57 2.07 -7.53 -13.80
N GLU A 58 2.54 -7.40 -15.04
CA GLU A 58 3.84 -6.84 -15.39
C GLU A 58 3.63 -5.42 -15.96
N ILE A 59 4.20 -4.41 -15.31
CA ILE A 59 4.20 -3.05 -15.87
C ILE A 59 5.54 -2.81 -16.55
N ILE A 60 5.49 -2.54 -17.86
CA ILE A 60 6.68 -2.37 -18.71
C ILE A 60 6.95 -0.90 -19.07
N SER A 61 5.98 -0.02 -18.86
CA SER A 61 6.17 1.41 -19.07
C SER A 61 7.00 2.01 -17.92
N PRO A 62 7.94 2.93 -18.19
CA PRO A 62 8.78 3.52 -17.15
C PRO A 62 7.97 4.39 -16.15
N THR A 63 6.83 4.90 -16.62
CA THR A 63 5.89 5.68 -15.82
C THR A 63 4.48 5.17 -16.01
N LEU A 64 3.67 5.30 -14.96
CA LEU A 64 2.23 5.06 -15.01
C LEU A 64 1.54 6.17 -14.20
N SER A 65 0.50 6.78 -14.77
CA SER A 65 -0.27 7.79 -14.06
C SER A 65 -1.54 7.18 -13.49
N LEU A 66 -1.76 7.34 -12.19
CA LEU A 66 -3.04 6.99 -11.57
C LEU A 66 -3.95 8.20 -11.49
N GLN A 67 -5.13 8.08 -12.10
CA GLN A 67 -6.15 9.12 -12.10
C GLN A 67 -7.27 8.82 -11.10
N GLY A 68 -7.32 7.60 -10.57
CA GLY A 68 -8.30 7.18 -9.57
C GLY A 68 -7.75 6.20 -8.53
N SER A 69 -8.66 5.51 -7.86
CA SER A 69 -8.32 4.43 -6.93
C SER A 69 -8.21 3.12 -7.69
N VAL A 70 -7.12 2.39 -7.49
CA VAL A 70 -6.97 1.01 -7.97
C VAL A 70 -7.33 0.10 -6.81
N ILE A 71 -8.37 -0.73 -6.94
CA ILE A 71 -8.83 -1.58 -5.85
C ILE A 71 -8.85 -3.03 -6.32
N PHE A 72 -8.02 -3.86 -5.70
CA PHE A 72 -8.08 -5.32 -5.85
C PHE A 72 -8.78 -5.91 -4.64
N THR A 73 -9.84 -6.68 -4.87
CA THR A 73 -10.65 -7.29 -3.80
C THR A 73 -10.67 -8.81 -3.93
N ASP A 74 -10.52 -9.50 -2.81
CA ASP A 74 -10.67 -10.97 -2.68
C ASP A 74 -9.78 -11.81 -3.62
N ILE A 75 -8.60 -11.29 -4.02
CA ILE A 75 -7.66 -12.03 -4.88
C ILE A 75 -6.72 -12.88 -4.03
N ASN A 76 -6.55 -14.15 -4.41
CA ASN A 76 -5.59 -15.07 -3.81
C ASN A 76 -4.47 -15.41 -4.81
N GLY A 77 -3.28 -14.86 -4.59
CA GLY A 77 -2.12 -15.02 -5.46
C GLY A 77 -2.00 -13.88 -6.46
N LEU A 78 -1.72 -12.66 -6.00
CA LEU A 78 -1.56 -11.48 -6.84
C LEU A 78 -0.11 -11.04 -6.86
N THR A 79 0.57 -11.10 -8.02
CA THR A 79 1.89 -10.52 -8.20
C THR A 79 1.79 -9.30 -9.11
N ILE A 80 2.20 -8.13 -8.62
CA ILE A 80 2.37 -6.93 -9.42
C ILE A 80 3.87 -6.60 -9.45
N ASN A 81 4.47 -6.66 -10.63
CA ASN A 81 5.88 -6.37 -10.85
C ASN A 81 6.04 -5.12 -11.70
N GLY A 82 6.61 -4.08 -11.10
CA GLY A 82 6.80 -2.79 -11.74
C GLY A 82 8.06 -2.64 -12.55
N GLN A 83 9.04 -3.54 -12.41
CA GLN A 83 10.34 -3.41 -13.09
C GLN A 83 11.02 -2.03 -12.93
N GLY A 84 10.72 -1.31 -11.84
CA GLY A 84 11.23 0.04 -11.59
C GLY A 84 10.32 1.18 -12.04
N THR A 85 9.08 0.89 -12.47
CA THR A 85 8.06 1.87 -12.86
C THR A 85 7.84 2.92 -11.77
N SER A 86 7.73 4.19 -12.17
CA SER A 86 7.20 5.25 -11.33
C SER A 86 5.69 5.40 -11.52
N ILE A 87 4.92 5.13 -10.46
CA ILE A 87 3.49 5.38 -10.39
C ILE A 87 3.25 6.75 -9.77
N SER A 88 2.69 7.66 -10.55
CA SER A 88 2.43 9.05 -10.15
C SER A 88 0.95 9.35 -10.07
N CYS A 89 0.50 9.88 -8.93
CA CYS A 89 -0.88 10.33 -8.75
C CYS A 89 -1.07 11.83 -9.02
N ARG A 90 -0.09 12.51 -9.65
CA ARG A 90 -0.23 13.92 -10.00
C ARG A 90 -1.25 14.08 -11.12
N ASN A 91 -2.22 14.97 -10.93
CA ASN A 91 -3.19 15.31 -11.97
C ASN A 91 -3.20 16.82 -12.21
N GLY A 92 -2.56 17.26 -13.29
CA GLY A 92 -2.63 18.65 -13.77
C GLY A 92 -2.37 19.69 -12.68
N SER A 93 -3.43 20.41 -12.28
CA SER A 93 -3.41 21.47 -11.27
C SER A 93 -3.43 20.98 -9.82
N ILE A 94 -3.70 19.69 -9.57
CA ILE A 94 -3.74 19.09 -8.24
C ILE A 94 -2.40 18.37 -8.00
N PRO A 95 -1.53 18.92 -7.14
CA PRO A 95 -0.18 18.37 -6.94
C PRO A 95 -0.18 17.01 -6.24
N TYR A 96 -1.25 16.65 -5.51
CA TYR A 96 -1.42 15.37 -4.82
C TYR A 96 -2.81 14.80 -5.14
N GLY A 97 -2.87 13.69 -5.88
CA GLY A 97 -4.14 13.07 -6.27
C GLY A 97 -4.82 12.36 -5.09
N ASN A 98 -6.17 12.37 -5.08
CA ASN A 98 -6.97 11.49 -4.21
C ASN A 98 -7.01 10.06 -4.80
N SER A 99 -5.82 9.56 -5.08
CA SER A 99 -5.56 8.33 -5.84
C SER A 99 -4.54 7.50 -5.08
N GLY A 100 -4.63 6.19 -5.27
CA GLY A 100 -3.81 5.22 -4.54
C GLY A 100 -4.26 3.80 -4.88
N ILE A 101 -3.59 2.83 -4.27
CA ILE A 101 -3.84 1.40 -4.50
C ILE A 101 -4.36 0.78 -3.21
N VAL A 102 -5.44 0.01 -3.31
CA VAL A 102 -6.04 -0.72 -2.19
C VAL A 102 -6.04 -2.21 -2.52
N PHE A 103 -5.51 -3.00 -1.60
CA PHE A 103 -5.69 -4.43 -1.56
C PHE A 103 -6.67 -4.73 -0.43
N ASP A 104 -7.86 -5.21 -0.79
CA ASP A 104 -8.94 -5.50 0.15
C ASP A 104 -9.15 -7.01 0.24
N THR A 105 -8.87 -7.57 1.42
CA THR A 105 -9.09 -8.99 1.74
C THR A 105 -8.30 -9.95 0.81
N CYS A 106 -7.24 -9.44 0.17
CA CYS A 106 -6.36 -10.23 -0.68
C CYS A 106 -5.42 -11.14 0.13
N SER A 107 -4.98 -12.24 -0.47
CA SER A 107 -4.01 -13.17 0.12
C SER A 107 -2.88 -13.50 -0.85
N ASN A 108 -1.68 -13.77 -0.34
CA ASN A 108 -0.50 -14.10 -1.15
C ASN A 108 -0.20 -13.01 -2.20
N VAL A 109 -0.11 -11.76 -1.75
CA VAL A 109 0.14 -10.60 -2.61
C VAL A 109 1.64 -10.30 -2.67
N GLU A 110 2.20 -10.13 -3.86
CA GLU A 110 3.55 -9.63 -4.07
C GLU A 110 3.50 -8.29 -4.82
N PHE A 111 4.08 -7.25 -4.23
CA PHE A 111 4.18 -5.91 -4.82
C PHE A 111 5.66 -5.52 -4.94
N ILE A 112 6.19 -5.54 -6.17
CA ILE A 112 7.63 -5.61 -6.41
C ILE A 112 8.10 -4.47 -7.31
N SER A 113 9.14 -3.75 -6.88
CA SER A 113 9.94 -2.85 -7.73
C SER A 113 9.18 -1.65 -8.31
N PHE A 114 8.70 -0.77 -7.45
CA PHE A 114 7.98 0.46 -7.82
C PHE A 114 8.55 1.71 -7.16
N THR A 115 8.35 2.87 -7.79
CA THR A 115 8.30 4.15 -7.09
C THR A 115 6.85 4.62 -7.05
N ILE A 116 6.34 5.01 -5.89
CA ILE A 116 5.00 5.56 -5.68
C ILE A 116 5.14 6.99 -5.22
N GLU A 117 4.60 7.93 -6.00
CA GLU A 117 4.79 9.36 -5.76
C GLU A 117 3.52 10.18 -5.89
N TYR A 118 3.43 11.21 -5.03
CA TYR A 118 2.34 12.19 -5.02
C TYR A 118 0.93 11.60 -4.82
N CYS A 119 0.84 10.38 -4.30
CA CYS A 119 -0.42 9.71 -3.98
C CYS A 119 -0.90 10.06 -2.58
N GLY A 120 -2.20 9.86 -2.33
CA GLY A 120 -2.84 10.33 -1.11
C GLY A 120 -4.34 10.05 -1.13
N LEU A 121 -4.70 8.77 -1.19
CA LEU A 121 -6.07 8.32 -1.16
C LEU A 121 -6.68 8.47 0.23
N LEU A 122 -7.79 9.21 0.32
CA LEU A 122 -8.69 9.21 1.48
C LEU A 122 -9.66 8.03 1.37
N TYR A 123 -9.20 6.84 1.77
CA TYR A 123 -10.06 5.67 1.78
C TYR A 123 -11.03 5.71 2.97
N LYS A 124 -12.33 5.55 2.67
CA LYS A 124 -13.42 5.55 3.65
C LYS A 124 -14.08 4.17 3.65
N ASN A 125 -14.10 3.52 4.81
CA ASN A 125 -15.09 2.46 5.07
C ASN A 125 -16.33 3.08 5.76
N GLU A 126 -17.43 2.35 5.85
CA GLU A 126 -18.78 2.79 6.28
C GLU A 126 -18.83 3.56 7.61
N GLN A 127 -17.77 3.52 8.43
CA GLN A 127 -17.75 4.15 9.75
C GLN A 127 -16.60 5.13 10.01
N ASN A 128 -15.43 5.07 9.34
CA ASN A 128 -14.29 5.95 9.62
C ASN A 128 -13.34 6.16 8.42
N TYR A 129 -12.58 7.26 8.48
CA TYR A 129 -11.42 7.50 7.60
C TYR A 129 -10.17 6.83 8.18
N HIS A 130 -9.36 6.17 7.33
CA HIS A 130 -8.13 5.51 7.74
C HIS A 130 -6.87 6.38 7.59
N GLY A 131 -7.05 7.65 7.20
CA GLY A 131 -5.98 8.60 6.87
C GLY A 131 -5.91 8.88 5.36
N CYS A 132 -4.88 9.64 4.96
CA CYS A 132 -4.45 9.71 3.56
C CYS A 132 -3.30 8.74 3.35
N GLN A 133 -3.34 7.92 2.29
CA GLN A 133 -2.27 6.97 2.01
C GLN A 133 -2.09 6.68 0.52
N SER A 134 -0.89 6.30 0.12
CA SER A 134 -0.64 5.86 -1.27
C SER A 134 -1.09 4.43 -1.51
N ILE A 135 -0.76 3.53 -0.57
CA ILE A 135 -1.15 2.12 -0.64
C ILE A 135 -1.77 1.69 0.69
N LEU A 136 -2.86 0.93 0.60
CA LEU A 136 -3.55 0.30 1.73
C LEU A 136 -3.64 -1.23 1.51
N PHE A 137 -3.18 -1.99 2.50
CA PHE A 137 -3.58 -3.38 2.68
C PHE A 137 -4.63 -3.46 3.78
N TYR A 138 -5.84 -3.88 3.42
CA TYR A 138 -6.96 -4.04 4.34
C TYR A 138 -7.28 -5.52 4.46
N ASN A 139 -7.20 -6.07 5.68
CA ASN A 139 -7.50 -7.48 5.99
C ASN A 139 -6.75 -8.50 5.10
N CYS A 140 -5.53 -8.16 4.68
CA CYS A 140 -4.74 -8.99 3.77
C CYS A 140 -3.83 -9.98 4.52
N LYS A 141 -3.58 -11.14 3.91
CA LYS A 141 -2.72 -12.19 4.47
C LYS A 141 -1.56 -12.55 3.56
N ASN A 142 -0.39 -12.75 4.15
CA ASN A 142 0.82 -13.12 3.41
C ASN A 142 1.12 -12.13 2.26
N PHE A 143 1.04 -10.83 2.53
CA PHE A 143 1.51 -9.83 1.57
C PHE A 143 3.02 -9.70 1.63
N ASN A 144 3.63 -9.27 0.54
CA ASN A 144 5.05 -9.00 0.45
C ASN A 144 5.30 -7.77 -0.42
N THR A 145 5.81 -6.70 0.17
CA THR A 145 6.22 -5.49 -0.55
C THR A 145 7.74 -5.44 -0.60
N LEU A 146 8.30 -5.47 -1.82
CA LEU A 146 9.74 -5.59 -2.04
C LEU A 146 10.30 -4.49 -2.95
N LYS A 147 11.45 -3.92 -2.56
CA LYS A 147 12.26 -3.02 -3.41
C LYS A 147 11.47 -1.84 -3.98
N ALA A 148 10.60 -1.23 -3.18
CA ALA A 148 9.80 -0.09 -3.59
C ALA A 148 10.27 1.22 -2.92
N ASN A 149 9.90 2.35 -3.51
CA ASN A 149 10.11 3.67 -2.95
C ASN A 149 8.76 4.38 -2.82
N PHE A 150 8.49 4.96 -1.67
CA PHE A 150 7.35 5.83 -1.42
C PHE A 150 7.88 7.24 -1.20
N SER A 151 7.74 8.11 -2.20
CA SER A 151 8.29 9.46 -2.20
C SER A 151 7.21 10.52 -2.24
N ASP A 152 7.35 11.54 -1.40
CA ASP A 152 6.55 12.76 -1.49
C ASP A 152 5.03 12.52 -1.51
N ASN A 153 4.56 11.48 -0.83
CA ASN A 153 3.14 11.18 -0.75
C ASN A 153 2.43 12.07 0.28
N ASN A 154 1.14 12.31 0.04
CA ASN A 154 0.27 13.04 0.95
C ASN A 154 -0.30 12.07 2.01
N GLY A 155 0.29 12.12 3.20
CA GLY A 155 0.01 11.19 4.29
C GLY A 155 1.01 10.04 4.33
N TYR A 156 0.52 8.81 4.55
CA TYR A 156 1.36 7.61 4.63
C TYR A 156 1.76 7.13 3.24
N GLY A 157 2.96 6.57 3.13
CA GLY A 157 3.33 5.80 1.93
C GLY A 157 2.57 4.46 1.91
N LEU A 158 2.53 3.77 3.04
CA LEU A 158 1.91 2.46 3.18
C LEU A 158 1.11 2.36 4.48
N VAL A 159 -0.11 1.84 4.40
CA VAL A 159 -0.95 1.52 5.55
C VAL A 159 -1.29 0.04 5.53
N LEU A 160 -1.14 -0.60 6.69
CA LEU A 160 -1.58 -1.96 6.95
C LEU A 160 -2.72 -1.90 7.96
N TYR A 161 -3.89 -2.41 7.60
CA TYR A 161 -5.03 -2.53 8.47
C TYR A 161 -5.38 -4.00 8.63
N ASP A 162 -5.27 -4.53 9.85
CA ASP A 162 -5.62 -5.92 10.18
C ASP A 162 -4.98 -6.95 9.24
N SER A 163 -3.77 -6.62 8.77
CA SER A 163 -3.05 -7.36 7.74
C SER A 163 -1.76 -8.01 8.27
N SER A 164 -1.27 -9.02 7.56
CA SER A 164 -0.04 -9.76 7.90
C SER A 164 0.83 -10.04 6.66
N GLY A 165 2.14 -9.91 6.81
CA GLY A 165 3.08 -9.99 5.68
C GLY A 165 4.44 -9.35 5.96
N SER A 166 5.18 -9.03 4.90
CA SER A 166 6.51 -8.44 4.99
C SER A 166 6.71 -7.20 4.12
N ILE A 167 7.51 -6.27 4.63
CA ILE A 167 7.92 -5.03 3.98
C ILE A 167 9.44 -5.03 3.96
N GLN A 168 10.04 -5.15 2.78
CA GLN A 168 11.48 -5.36 2.66
C GLN A 168 12.15 -4.47 1.61
N HIS A 169 13.30 -3.89 1.97
CA HIS A 169 14.09 -3.05 1.07
C HIS A 169 13.30 -1.86 0.52
N ILE A 170 12.47 -1.25 1.35
CA ILE A 170 11.61 -0.12 1.02
C ILE A 170 12.25 1.18 1.47
N ILE A 171 12.18 2.20 0.62
CA ILE A 171 12.55 3.58 0.97
C ILE A 171 11.26 4.37 1.16
N PHE A 172 11.10 4.99 2.31
CA PHE A 172 10.05 5.96 2.60
C PHE A 172 10.70 7.33 2.75
N VAL A 173 10.45 8.24 1.82
CA VAL A 173 11.08 9.56 1.82
C VAL A 173 10.07 10.69 1.67
N ASN A 174 10.20 11.70 2.53
CA ASN A 174 9.39 12.93 2.47
C ASN A 174 7.87 12.72 2.46
N ASN A 175 7.37 11.61 3.01
CA ASN A 175 5.93 11.40 3.13
C ASN A 175 5.38 12.13 4.36
N GLY A 176 4.18 12.68 4.24
CA GLY A 176 3.51 13.39 5.31
C GLY A 176 2.35 14.20 4.77
N ILE A 177 1.49 14.70 5.66
CA ILE A 177 0.34 15.52 5.24
C ILE A 177 0.85 16.82 4.59
N LYS A 178 0.38 17.09 3.38
CA LYS A 178 0.83 18.24 2.58
C LYS A 178 -0.07 19.45 2.82
N HIS A 179 0.51 20.65 2.77
CA HIS A 179 -0.10 21.91 3.21
C HIS A 179 -1.48 22.26 2.64
N SER A 180 -1.86 21.73 1.47
CA SER A 180 -3.18 21.93 0.86
C SER A 180 -4.32 21.28 1.64
N ASP A 181 -4.06 20.22 2.43
CA ASP A 181 -5.09 19.42 3.12
C ASP A 181 -5.09 19.61 4.64
N LEU A 182 -4.22 20.47 5.16
CA LEU A 182 -4.11 20.77 6.59
C LEU A 182 -5.38 21.41 7.19
N SER A 183 -6.20 22.08 6.37
CA SER A 183 -7.52 22.59 6.79
C SER A 183 -8.56 21.49 7.01
N ARG A 184 -8.37 20.29 6.43
CA ARG A 184 -9.21 19.10 6.63
C ARG A 184 -8.65 18.16 7.70
N ALA A 185 -7.36 18.27 8.00
CA ALA A 185 -6.65 17.45 9.00
C ALA A 185 -7.22 17.59 10.42
N GLY A 186 -7.76 18.76 10.78
CA GLY A 186 -8.37 19.03 12.09
C GLY A 186 -9.65 18.25 12.39
N GLU A 187 -10.33 17.72 11.36
CA GLU A 187 -11.53 16.89 11.51
C GLU A 187 -11.23 15.38 11.47
N LEU A 188 -10.01 14.98 11.08
CA LEU A 188 -9.71 13.63 10.59
C LEU A 188 -8.76 12.81 11.49
N SER A 189 -8.36 13.30 12.66
CA SER A 189 -7.35 12.64 13.53
C SER A 189 -6.08 12.23 12.76
N THR A 190 -5.72 12.97 11.69
CA THR A 190 -4.68 12.52 10.77
C THR A 190 -3.34 12.49 11.46
N THR A 191 -2.58 11.42 11.24
CA THR A 191 -1.12 11.48 11.21
C THR A 191 -0.60 10.89 9.91
N GLY A 192 0.60 11.29 9.49
CA GLY A 192 1.41 10.67 8.43
C GLY A 192 2.67 10.10 9.11
N GLY A 193 3.81 9.84 8.50
CA GLY A 193 4.11 9.45 7.12
C GLY A 193 4.83 8.09 7.17
N GLY A 194 5.50 7.71 6.08
CA GLY A 194 6.18 6.41 5.98
C GLY A 194 5.20 5.23 6.03
N LEU A 195 5.16 4.50 7.15
CA LEU A 195 4.38 3.28 7.35
C LEU A 195 3.42 3.40 8.55
N HIS A 196 2.18 3.00 8.36
CA HIS A 196 1.19 2.85 9.43
C HIS A 196 0.75 1.40 9.59
N ILE A 197 0.69 0.92 10.83
CA ILE A 197 0.17 -0.41 11.19
C ILE A 197 -1.00 -0.25 12.15
N HIS A 198 -2.18 -0.68 11.72
CA HIS A 198 -3.40 -0.80 12.52
C HIS A 198 -3.73 -2.27 12.76
N GLN A 199 -3.93 -2.67 14.02
CA GLN A 199 -4.33 -4.03 14.38
C GLN A 199 -5.41 -4.00 15.46
N TYR A 200 -6.62 -4.40 15.09
CA TYR A 200 -7.79 -4.49 15.98
C TYR A 200 -8.37 -5.90 16.03
N ASN A 201 -8.01 -6.79 15.10
CA ASN A 201 -8.52 -8.14 15.08
C ASN A 201 -7.80 -9.06 16.10
N PRO A 202 -8.47 -10.11 16.62
CA PRO A 202 -7.88 -11.05 17.58
C PRO A 202 -6.98 -12.12 16.93
N TYR A 203 -6.70 -12.01 15.62
CA TYR A 203 -5.89 -13.00 14.92
C TYR A 203 -4.41 -12.74 15.17
N ASN A 204 -3.62 -13.82 15.13
CA ASN A 204 -2.17 -13.72 15.21
C ASN A 204 -1.63 -13.14 13.88
N ASN A 205 -1.36 -11.85 13.87
CA ASN A 205 -0.75 -11.18 12.73
C ASN A 205 0.74 -11.07 12.93
N THR A 206 1.50 -11.44 11.91
CA THR A 206 2.95 -11.24 11.87
C THR A 206 3.26 -10.19 10.82
N ILE A 207 4.03 -9.19 11.22
CA ILE A 207 4.55 -8.16 10.31
C ILE A 207 6.06 -8.14 10.42
N GLU A 208 6.73 -8.29 9.28
CA GLU A 208 8.17 -8.18 9.16
C GLU A 208 8.56 -6.87 8.45
N ILE A 209 9.42 -6.07 9.07
CA ILE A 209 10.00 -4.84 8.53
C ILE A 209 11.51 -5.04 8.46
N TYR A 210 12.03 -5.28 7.26
CA TYR A 210 13.43 -5.65 7.06
C TYR A 210 14.15 -4.75 6.05
N ALA A 211 15.33 -4.26 6.41
CA ALA A 211 16.21 -3.51 5.51
C ALA A 211 15.54 -2.25 4.90
N ASN A 212 14.66 -1.58 5.64
CA ASN A 212 13.93 -0.40 5.17
C ASN A 212 14.63 0.90 5.56
N GLN A 213 14.39 1.97 4.80
CA GLN A 213 14.95 3.28 5.07
C GLN A 213 13.84 4.31 5.16
N PHE A 214 13.81 5.08 6.25
CA PHE A 214 12.82 6.11 6.49
C PHE A 214 13.52 7.47 6.62
N PHE A 215 13.31 8.36 5.65
CA PHE A 215 13.94 9.66 5.56
C PHE A 215 12.94 10.79 5.58
N ASN A 216 13.11 11.74 6.50
CA ASN A 216 12.39 13.02 6.48
C ASN A 216 10.86 12.90 6.37
N ASN A 217 10.28 11.82 6.86
CA ASN A 217 8.83 11.67 6.92
C ASN A 217 8.28 12.50 8.09
N SER A 218 7.05 12.98 7.98
CA SER A 218 6.41 13.83 8.98
C SER A 218 5.01 13.37 9.41
N ALA A 219 4.74 13.51 10.71
CA ALA A 219 3.43 13.30 11.32
C ALA A 219 2.96 14.56 12.07
N THR A 220 1.66 14.81 12.05
CA THR A 220 1.00 15.88 12.83
C THR A 220 0.76 15.54 14.30
N THR A 221 0.99 14.28 14.72
CA THR A 221 0.91 13.87 16.14
C THR A 221 2.08 12.94 16.48
N ILE A 222 2.07 11.69 16.03
CA ILE A 222 3.08 10.69 16.37
C ILE A 222 3.56 9.83 15.20
N GLY A 223 4.76 9.26 15.32
CA GLY A 223 5.25 8.21 14.43
C GLY A 223 5.55 8.66 13.02
N GLY A 224 6.38 9.71 12.87
CA GLY A 224 6.71 10.31 11.57
C GLY A 224 7.16 9.30 10.51
N ALA A 225 7.92 8.27 10.88
CA ALA A 225 8.32 7.19 9.99
C ALA A 225 7.46 5.94 10.10
N LEU A 226 7.21 5.50 11.33
CA LEU A 226 6.45 4.31 11.63
C LEU A 226 5.47 4.63 12.75
N TYR A 227 4.19 4.56 12.45
CA TYR A 227 3.13 4.63 13.45
C TYR A 227 2.46 3.26 13.58
N ILE A 228 2.29 2.82 14.82
CA ILE A 228 1.65 1.55 15.15
C ILE A 228 0.52 1.82 16.14
N GLU A 229 -0.66 1.35 15.81
CA GLU A 229 -1.86 1.37 16.64
C GLU A 229 -2.37 -0.06 16.81
N VAL A 230 -2.53 -0.48 18.06
CA VAL A 230 -3.02 -1.83 18.39
C VAL A 230 -4.12 -1.80 19.44
N ASP A 231 -5.15 -2.61 19.26
CA ASP A 231 -6.23 -2.80 20.24
C ASP A 231 -5.88 -3.86 21.29
N TYR A 232 -6.62 -3.89 22.40
CA TYR A 232 -6.39 -4.79 23.53
C TYR A 232 -6.50 -6.28 23.19
N CYS A 233 -7.23 -6.63 22.13
CA CYS A 233 -7.38 -8.01 21.66
C CYS A 233 -6.38 -8.39 20.56
N ALA A 234 -5.60 -7.43 20.05
CA ALA A 234 -4.72 -7.67 18.92
C ALA A 234 -3.50 -8.50 19.30
N HIS A 235 -3.23 -9.53 18.50
CA HIS A 235 -2.06 -10.41 18.65
C HIS A 235 -1.04 -10.10 17.55
N LEU A 236 -0.26 -9.05 17.74
CA LEU A 236 0.77 -8.62 16.79
C LEU A 236 2.16 -9.15 17.17
N LEU A 237 2.78 -9.94 16.29
CA LEU A 237 4.21 -10.20 16.28
C LEU A 237 4.88 -9.26 15.28
N LEU A 238 5.60 -8.26 15.78
CA LEU A 238 6.30 -7.28 14.96
C LEU A 238 7.82 -7.49 15.03
N PHE A 239 8.44 -7.71 13.87
CA PHE A 239 9.89 -7.79 13.73
C PHE A 239 10.41 -6.60 12.93
N ILE A 240 11.35 -5.85 13.51
CA ILE A 240 12.04 -4.75 12.83
C ILE A 240 13.54 -5.01 12.88
N ALA A 241 14.16 -5.11 11.71
CA ALA A 241 15.61 -5.30 11.60
C ALA A 241 16.21 -4.55 10.40
N ALA A 242 17.50 -4.26 10.53
CA ALA A 242 18.32 -3.59 9.51
C ALA A 242 17.70 -2.30 8.95
N SER A 243 16.87 -1.60 9.73
CA SER A 243 16.11 -0.44 9.26
C SER A 243 16.67 0.87 9.83
N ASN A 244 16.68 1.90 8.98
CA ASN A 244 17.25 3.22 9.30
C ASN A 244 16.17 4.28 9.40
N PHE A 245 16.26 5.15 10.40
CA PHE A 245 15.30 6.22 10.65
C PHE A 245 16.04 7.55 10.79
N ILE A 246 16.01 8.38 9.75
CA ILE A 246 16.82 9.60 9.67
C ILE A 246 15.92 10.81 9.36
N GLY A 247 16.03 11.87 10.17
CA GLY A 247 15.35 13.15 9.92
C GLY A 247 13.81 13.15 10.03
N ASN A 248 13.21 12.04 10.49
CA ASN A 248 11.75 11.94 10.65
C ASN A 248 11.24 12.77 11.84
N ARG A 249 10.05 13.37 11.70
CA ARG A 249 9.50 14.33 12.65
C ARG A 249 8.04 14.02 12.98
N ALA A 250 7.65 14.34 14.19
CA ALA A 250 6.26 14.30 14.61
C ALA A 250 5.99 15.48 15.55
N ASP A 251 4.84 16.15 15.43
CA ASP A 251 4.57 17.38 16.18
C ASP A 251 4.40 17.14 17.69
N THR A 252 3.91 15.95 18.09
CA THR A 252 3.65 15.64 19.50
C THR A 252 4.72 14.72 20.10
N ALA A 253 4.93 13.52 19.54
CA ALA A 253 5.87 12.53 20.10
C ALA A 253 6.33 11.50 19.06
N GLY A 254 7.43 10.79 19.32
CA GLY A 254 7.82 9.66 18.47
C GLY A 254 8.17 10.06 17.03
N GLY A 255 9.12 10.98 16.85
CA GLY A 255 9.50 11.49 15.52
C GLY A 255 9.85 10.40 14.50
N ALA A 256 10.53 9.33 14.94
CA ALA A 256 10.72 8.13 14.14
C ALA A 256 9.56 7.14 14.33
N ILE A 257 9.46 6.54 15.53
CA ILE A 257 8.49 5.50 15.83
C ILE A 257 7.48 6.00 16.87
N GLY A 258 6.20 5.86 16.57
CA GLY A 258 5.08 6.12 17.46
C GLY A 258 4.30 4.83 17.70
N PHE A 259 3.82 4.64 18.92
CA PHE A 259 3.09 3.44 19.31
C PHE A 259 1.94 3.79 20.25
N ILE A 260 0.72 3.40 19.90
CA ILE A 260 -0.47 3.54 20.74
C ILE A 260 -1.11 2.18 20.98
N VAL A 261 -1.49 1.94 22.23
CA VAL A 261 -2.34 0.81 22.61
C VAL A 261 -3.68 1.35 23.06
N VAL A 262 -4.74 0.94 22.36
CA VAL A 262 -6.11 1.24 22.76
C VAL A 262 -6.52 0.17 23.78
N MET A 263 -6.45 0.48 25.08
CA MET A 263 -6.72 -0.49 26.14
C MET A 263 -8.09 -0.30 26.81
N ILE A 264 -8.80 -1.41 27.01
CA ILE A 264 -9.81 -1.57 28.08
C ILE A 264 -9.33 -2.61 29.14
N ARG A 265 -8.36 -3.49 28.83
CA ARG A 265 -7.75 -4.50 29.75
C ARG A 265 -6.28 -4.86 29.39
N ARG A 266 -5.67 -5.77 30.18
CA ARG A 266 -4.24 -6.20 30.12
C ARG A 266 -3.78 -6.54 28.69
N PHE A 267 -2.62 -5.99 28.33
CA PHE A 267 -1.98 -6.12 27.03
C PHE A 267 -0.58 -6.75 27.17
N ALA A 268 -0.19 -7.60 26.23
CA ALA A 268 1.14 -8.19 26.17
C ALA A 268 1.75 -7.95 24.77
N LEU A 269 2.69 -7.01 24.70
CA LEU A 269 3.45 -6.72 23.48
C LEU A 269 4.80 -7.42 23.52
N LYS A 270 5.13 -8.16 22.46
CA LYS A 270 6.48 -8.62 22.20
C LYS A 270 7.02 -7.91 20.97
N VAL A 271 7.69 -6.78 21.19
CA VAL A 271 8.47 -6.08 20.17
C VAL A 271 9.92 -6.55 20.26
N GLN A 272 10.43 -7.08 19.15
CA GLN A 272 11.84 -7.42 19.01
C GLN A 272 12.48 -6.50 17.97
N ILE A 273 13.23 -5.52 18.47
CA ILE A 273 14.01 -4.59 17.65
C ILE A 273 15.44 -5.12 17.65
N LEU A 274 15.90 -5.65 16.50
CA LEU A 274 17.21 -6.30 16.45
C LEU A 274 18.35 -5.32 16.12
N GLN A 275 18.05 -4.21 15.45
CA GLN A 275 19.02 -3.16 15.15
C GLN A 275 18.32 -1.89 14.63
N ILE A 276 18.51 -0.76 15.32
CA ILE A 276 18.17 0.59 14.83
C ILE A 276 19.47 1.37 14.73
N SER A 277 19.74 1.95 13.56
CA SER A 277 20.80 2.96 13.41
C SER A 277 20.14 4.33 13.34
N THR A 278 20.42 5.18 14.33
CA THR A 278 20.11 6.61 14.30
C THR A 278 21.41 7.36 14.09
N ASN A 279 21.59 7.98 12.93
CA ASN A 279 22.68 8.92 12.67
C ASN A 279 22.13 10.34 12.71
#